data_AF-A0A926HQQ4-F1
#
_entry.id   AF-A0A926HQQ4-F1
#
_cell.length_a   1.000
_cell.length_b   1.000
_cell.length_c   1.000
_cell.angle_alpha   90.00
_cell.angle_beta   90.00
_cell.angle_gamma   90.00
#
_symmetry.space_group_name_H-M   'P 1'
#
loop_
_entity.id
_entity.type
_entity.pdbx_description
1 polymer ?
#
loop_
_entity_poly.entity_id
_entity_poly.type
_entity_poly.pdbx_seq_one_letter_code
_entity_poly.pdbx_strand_id
1 'polypeptide(L)'
;MDDSFTLYDLKVEVIASDKPMVCSHKVGDYFLVIGENLVFPENHSFSMYALGALLPLLPAKQRMLHENDWMLSDSIIACPDPNCGARFKITRIGTRKFSHAACTVEAIGKGESS
;
A
#
# COMPACT_ATOMS: atom_id res chain seq x y z
N MET A 1 -23.56 -14.95 -11.15
CA MET A 1 -22.11 -15.20 -10.99
C MET A 1 -21.72 -14.53 -9.68
N ASP A 2 -20.89 -15.15 -8.84
CA ASP A 2 -20.33 -14.42 -7.70
C ASP A 2 -19.40 -13.35 -8.27
N ASP A 3 -19.75 -12.08 -8.07
CA ASP A 3 -19.04 -10.91 -8.60
C ASP A 3 -18.10 -10.30 -7.54
N SER A 4 -17.82 -11.06 -6.48
CA SER A 4 -17.05 -10.57 -5.36
C SER A 4 -15.55 -10.81 -5.50
N PHE A 5 -14.76 -9.91 -4.91
CA PHE A 5 -13.32 -10.04 -4.78
C PHE A 5 -12.86 -9.58 -3.39
N THR A 6 -11.66 -9.98 -2.99
CA THR A 6 -11.10 -9.63 -1.68
C THR A 6 -9.83 -8.83 -1.85
N LEU A 7 -9.70 -7.74 -1.10
CA LEU A 7 -8.45 -6.99 -0.96
C LEU A 7 -8.01 -6.99 0.51
N TYR A 8 -6.70 -6.90 0.71
CA TYR A 8 -6.12 -6.63 2.01
C TYR A 8 -6.17 -5.13 2.32
N ASP A 9 -6.50 -4.79 3.56
CA ASP A 9 -6.14 -3.50 4.15
C ASP A 9 -4.65 -3.53 4.50
N LEU A 10 -3.99 -2.38 4.34
CA LEU A 10 -2.54 -2.25 4.58
C LEU A 10 -2.28 -1.28 5.73
N LYS A 11 -1.24 -1.57 6.52
CA LYS A 11 -0.56 -0.60 7.38
C LYS A 11 0.79 -0.30 6.75
N VAL A 12 1.08 0.98 6.53
CA VAL A 12 2.38 1.46 6.07
C VAL A 12 3.05 2.22 7.20
N GLU A 13 4.10 1.65 7.76
CA GLU A 13 4.76 2.14 8.98
C GLU A 13 6.19 2.58 8.69
N VAL A 14 6.58 3.74 9.21
CA VAL A 14 7.95 4.24 9.14
C VAL A 14 8.82 3.48 10.13
N ILE A 15 9.88 2.87 9.60
CA ILE A 15 10.95 2.23 10.36
C ILE A 15 12.29 2.87 10.00
N ALA A 16 13.28 2.76 10.88
CA ALA A 16 14.64 3.24 10.63
C ALA A 16 15.52 2.13 10.04
N SER A 17 16.47 2.53 9.20
CA SER A 17 17.67 1.76 8.89
C SER A 17 18.84 2.20 9.80
N ASP A 18 20.02 1.69 9.48
CA ASP A 18 21.33 2.13 9.97
C ASP A 18 21.74 3.56 9.58
N LYS A 19 21.07 4.19 8.61
CA LYS A 19 21.37 5.54 8.12
C LYS A 19 20.58 6.61 8.92
N PRO A 20 21.06 7.86 8.96
CA PRO A 20 20.35 8.96 9.61
C PRO A 20 19.00 9.26 8.93
N MET A 21 18.00 9.64 9.73
CA MET A 21 16.70 10.11 9.25
C MET A 21 16.82 11.60 8.91
N VAL A 22 16.93 11.95 7.62
CA VAL A 22 17.10 13.35 7.18
C VAL A 22 15.80 14.01 6.70
N CYS A 23 14.78 13.21 6.36
CA CYS A 23 13.44 13.71 6.04
C CYS A 23 12.60 13.88 7.32
N SER A 24 11.40 14.46 7.20
CA SER A 24 10.46 14.71 8.32
C SER A 24 9.79 13.45 8.90
N HIS A 25 10.22 12.26 8.51
CA HIS A 25 9.66 10.99 8.97
C HIS A 25 10.06 10.69 10.41
N LYS A 26 9.13 10.23 11.24
CA LYS A 26 9.43 9.71 12.57
C LYS A 26 9.15 8.22 12.64
N VAL A 27 10.03 7.48 13.28
CA VAL A 27 9.83 6.04 13.48
C VAL A 27 8.54 5.81 14.26
N GLY A 28 7.73 4.86 13.79
CA GLY A 28 6.41 4.58 14.35
C GLY A 28 5.28 5.36 13.68
N ASP A 29 5.56 6.46 12.98
CA ASP A 29 4.54 7.13 12.16
C ASP A 29 3.97 6.13 11.15
N TYR A 30 2.66 6.15 10.95
CA TYR A 30 2.02 5.27 9.98
C TYR A 30 0.77 5.89 9.37
N PHE A 31 0.38 5.32 8.23
CA PHE A 31 -0.95 5.48 7.67
C PHE A 31 -1.52 4.13 7.29
N LEU A 32 -2.83 4.07 7.13
CA LEU A 32 -3.56 2.88 6.73
C LEU A 32 -4.08 3.04 5.31
N VAL A 33 -4.16 1.93 4.59
CA VAL A 33 -4.90 1.80 3.34
C VAL A 33 -6.10 0.93 3.64
N ILE A 34 -7.28 1.54 3.71
CA ILE A 34 -8.54 0.89 4.09
C ILE A 34 -9.46 0.91 2.87
N GLY A 35 -9.61 -0.24 2.21
CA GLY A 35 -10.15 -0.27 0.84
C GLY A 35 -9.32 0.62 -0.08
N GLU A 36 -9.93 1.60 -0.76
CA GLU A 36 -9.19 2.59 -1.57
C GLU A 36 -8.65 3.81 -0.78
N ASN A 37 -9.00 3.95 0.50
CA ASN A 37 -8.77 5.19 1.24
C ASN A 37 -7.45 5.18 2.01
N LEU A 38 -6.72 6.30 1.93
CA LEU A 38 -5.59 6.57 2.81
C LEU A 38 -6.11 7.21 4.12
N VAL A 39 -5.84 6.56 5.25
CA VAL A 39 -6.29 7.01 6.57
C VAL A 39 -5.08 7.33 7.42
N PHE A 40 -5.06 8.52 8.00
CA PHE A 40 -3.96 9.06 8.80
C PHE A 40 -4.41 9.27 10.26
N PRO A 41 -4.40 8.22 11.09
CA PRO A 41 -5.08 8.24 12.39
C PRO A 41 -4.38 9.11 13.45
N GLU A 42 -3.05 9.18 13.45
CA GLU A 42 -2.27 9.90 14.47
C GLU A 42 -1.64 11.18 13.91
N ASN A 43 -1.14 11.13 12.69
CA ASN A 43 -0.42 12.23 12.06
C ASN A 43 -1.19 12.73 10.86
N HIS A 44 -1.72 13.95 10.91
CA HIS A 44 -2.52 14.53 9.82
C HIS A 44 -1.71 14.84 8.54
N SER A 45 -0.41 14.53 8.51
CA SER A 45 0.48 14.80 7.38
C SER A 45 1.48 13.66 7.17
N PHE A 46 1.85 13.46 5.91
CA PHE A 46 2.87 12.52 5.47
C PHE A 46 3.65 13.15 4.31
N SER A 47 4.92 12.79 4.13
CA SER A 47 5.75 13.35 3.05
C SER A 47 5.14 13.02 1.69
N MET A 48 4.84 14.05 0.90
CA MET A 48 4.34 13.91 -0.47
C MET A 48 5.28 13.07 -1.33
N TYR A 49 6.59 13.26 -1.21
CA TYR A 49 7.60 12.52 -2.00
C TYR A 49 7.65 11.03 -1.63
N ALA A 50 7.61 10.72 -0.34
CA ALA A 50 7.56 9.34 0.12
C ALA A 50 6.24 8.67 -0.30
N LEU A 51 5.11 9.37 -0.15
CA LEU A 51 3.82 8.86 -0.58
C LEU A 51 3.82 8.58 -2.09
N GLY A 52 4.35 9.49 -2.90
CA GLY A 52 4.48 9.31 -4.35
C GLY A 52 5.27 8.06 -4.74
N ALA A 53 6.34 7.74 -4.00
CA ALA A 53 7.11 6.51 -4.21
C ALA A 53 6.36 5.23 -3.78
N LEU A 54 5.50 5.33 -2.76
CA LEU A 54 4.75 4.20 -2.20
C LEU A 54 3.49 3.87 -3.00
N LEU A 55 2.76 4.88 -3.48
CA LEU A 55 1.46 4.74 -4.13
C LEU A 55 1.40 3.67 -5.23
N PRO A 56 2.38 3.56 -6.15
CA PRO A 56 2.36 2.53 -7.19
C PRO A 56 2.38 1.09 -6.66
N LEU A 57 2.92 0.89 -5.46
CA LEU A 57 3.09 -0.44 -4.86
C LEU A 57 1.85 -0.89 -4.06
N LEU A 58 1.07 0.05 -3.54
CA LEU A 58 -0.04 -0.27 -2.62
C LEU A 58 -1.11 -1.15 -3.30
N PRO A 59 -1.61 -0.86 -4.51
CA PRO A 59 -2.64 -1.70 -5.14
C PRO A 59 -2.16 -3.13 -5.38
N ALA A 60 -0.88 -3.33 -5.71
CA ALA A 60 -0.30 -4.66 -5.85
C ALA A 60 -0.24 -5.39 -4.50
N LYS A 61 0.18 -4.69 -3.44
CA LYS A 61 0.25 -5.25 -2.07
C LYS A 61 -1.11 -5.60 -1.48
N GLN A 62 -2.19 -4.92 -1.89
CA GLN A 62 -3.56 -5.23 -1.50
C GLN A 62 -4.09 -6.53 -2.11
N ARG A 63 -3.54 -6.99 -3.23
CA ARG A 63 -3.99 -8.22 -3.91
C ARG A 63 -3.32 -9.44 -3.32
N MET A 64 -3.95 -10.61 -3.54
CA MET A 64 -3.23 -11.88 -3.41
C MET A 64 -2.09 -11.90 -4.41
N LEU A 65 -0.90 -12.28 -3.95
CA LEU A 65 0.30 -12.32 -4.76
C LEU A 65 0.77 -13.77 -4.86
N HIS A 66 1.44 -14.07 -5.97
CA HIS A 66 2.01 -15.39 -6.21
C HIS A 66 3.14 -15.69 -5.20
N GLU A 67 3.26 -16.95 -4.77
CA GLU A 67 4.23 -17.35 -3.74
C GLU A 67 5.70 -17.09 -4.13
N ASN A 68 5.99 -17.21 -5.42
CA ASN A 68 7.33 -17.01 -5.99
C ASN A 68 7.59 -15.58 -6.51
N ASP A 69 6.66 -14.63 -6.31
CA ASP A 69 6.87 -13.23 -6.68
C ASP A 69 7.57 -12.47 -5.54
N TRP A 70 8.62 -11.72 -5.86
CA TRP A 70 9.33 -10.87 -4.89
C TRP A 70 8.39 -9.86 -4.22
N MET A 71 7.33 -9.43 -4.92
CA MET A 71 6.30 -8.57 -4.34
C MET A 71 5.55 -9.25 -3.19
N LEU A 72 5.59 -10.56 -3.02
CA LEU A 72 5.03 -11.21 -1.83
C LEU A 72 5.98 -11.07 -0.63
N SER A 73 7.28 -11.37 -0.81
CA SER A 73 8.27 -11.39 0.26
C SER A 73 8.70 -10.00 0.73
N ASP A 74 8.90 -9.08 -0.21
CA ASP A 74 9.61 -7.83 0.06
C ASP A 74 8.65 -6.76 0.56
N SER A 75 8.51 -6.63 1.88
CA SER A 75 7.57 -5.72 2.53
C SER A 75 8.16 -4.36 2.91
N ILE A 76 9.44 -4.12 2.66
CA ILE A 76 10.17 -2.93 3.13
C ILE A 76 10.63 -2.10 1.94
N ILE A 77 10.16 -0.86 1.86
CA ILE A 77 10.50 0.08 0.78
C ILE A 77 11.39 1.19 1.35
N ALA A 78 12.50 1.50 0.68
CA ALA A 78 13.39 2.58 1.09
C ALA A 78 12.78 3.97 0.81
N CYS A 79 13.20 4.97 1.58
CA CYS A 79 12.93 6.37 1.25
C CYS A 79 13.47 6.72 -0.15
N PRO A 80 12.75 7.51 -0.96
CA PRO A 80 13.26 7.95 -2.26
C PRO A 80 14.46 8.90 -2.16
N ASP A 81 14.70 9.53 -0.99
CA ASP A 81 15.95 10.26 -0.74
C ASP A 81 17.07 9.27 -0.38
N PRO A 82 18.14 9.16 -1.20
CA PRO A 82 19.22 8.19 -0.98
C PRO A 82 20.03 8.41 0.32
N ASN A 83 19.95 9.61 0.88
CA ASN A 83 20.64 9.99 2.12
C ASN A 83 19.77 9.77 3.36
N CYS A 84 18.49 9.43 3.19
CA CYS A 84 17.57 9.17 4.28
C CYS A 84 17.54 7.68 4.63
N GLY A 85 17.72 7.38 5.92
CA GLY A 85 17.58 6.03 6.49
C GLY A 85 16.15 5.58 6.74
N ALA A 86 15.15 6.38 6.37
CA ALA A 86 13.76 5.98 6.51
C ALA A 86 13.45 4.80 5.59
N ARG A 87 12.70 3.83 6.11
CA ARG A 87 12.07 2.77 5.32
C ARG A 87 10.60 2.68 5.71
N PHE A 88 9.82 2.09 4.82
CA PHE A 88 8.38 1.93 4.99
C PHE A 88 8.04 0.45 4.94
N LYS A 89 7.55 -0.08 6.06
CA LYS A 89 7.08 -1.46 6.15
C LYS A 89 5.61 -1.52 5.80
N ILE A 90 5.28 -2.27 4.76
CA ILE A 90 3.91 -2.53 4.33
C ILE A 90 3.47 -3.87 4.92
N THR A 91 2.45 -3.84 5.78
CA THR A 91 1.88 -5.02 6.43
C THR A 91 0.42 -5.18 6.03
N ARG A 92 0.01 -6.39 5.65
CA ARG A 92 -1.42 -6.73 5.46
C ARG A 92 -2.04 -6.97 6.84
N ILE A 93 -3.10 -6.24 7.18
CA ILE A 93 -3.68 -6.22 8.54
C ILE A 93 -5.11 -6.74 8.63
N GLY A 94 -5.80 -6.92 7.50
CA GLY A 94 -7.16 -7.44 7.44
C GLY A 94 -7.60 -7.60 6.00
N THR A 95 -8.76 -8.20 5.77
CA THR A 95 -9.34 -8.40 4.43
C THR A 95 -10.73 -7.79 4.34
N ARG A 96 -11.06 -7.26 3.17
CA ARG A 96 -12.39 -6.75 2.84
C ARG A 96 -12.91 -7.41 1.58
N LYS A 97 -14.18 -7.80 1.62
CA LYS A 97 -14.92 -8.32 0.48
C LYS A 97 -15.59 -7.15 -0.24
N PHE A 98 -15.38 -7.06 -1.54
CA PHE A 98 -15.98 -6.08 -2.45
C PHE A 98 -16.86 -6.81 -3.46
N SER A 99 -17.78 -6.08 -4.10
CA SER A 99 -18.54 -6.54 -5.27
C SER A 99 -18.14 -5.68 -6.46
N HIS A 100 -17.95 -6.31 -7.62
CA HIS A 100 -17.63 -5.64 -8.87
C HIS A 100 -18.66 -4.55 -9.21
N ALA A 101 -19.95 -4.88 -9.12
CA ALA A 101 -21.03 -3.95 -9.42
C ALA A 101 -21.10 -2.74 -8.47
N ALA A 102 -20.56 -2.87 -7.25
CA ALA A 102 -20.45 -1.76 -6.30
C ALA A 102 -19.25 -0.85 -6.58
N CYS A 103 -18.20 -1.38 -7.22
CA CYS A 103 -16.95 -0.65 -7.49
C CYS A 103 -16.87 -0.07 -8.91
N THR A 104 -17.69 -0.54 -9.85
CA THR A 104 -17.72 -0.03 -11.22
C THR A 104 -19.06 -0.31 -11.91
N VAL A 105 -19.39 0.51 -12.90
CA VAL A 105 -20.57 0.35 -13.77
C VAL A 105 -20.28 -0.53 -15.00
N GLU A 106 -19.00 -0.82 -15.28
CA GLU A 106 -18.61 -1.62 -16.44
C GLU A 106 -18.88 -3.11 -16.20
N ALA A 107 -19.33 -3.83 -17.23
CA ALA A 107 -19.58 -5.27 -17.13
C ALA A 107 -18.28 -6.08 -17.17
N ILE A 108 -18.26 -7.23 -16.47
CA ILE A 108 -17.15 -8.20 -16.53
C ILE A 108 -16.98 -8.70 -17.97
N GLY A 109 -15.75 -8.69 -18.49
CA GLY A 109 -15.39 -9.19 -19.82
C GLY A 109 -15.47 -8.17 -20.97
N LYS A 110 -16.04 -6.97 -20.76
CA LYS A 110 -16.12 -5.93 -21.81
C LYS A 110 -14.75 -5.35 -22.19
N GLY A 111 -13.74 -5.46 -21.31
CA GLY A 111 -12.37 -4.98 -21.55
C GLY A 111 -11.43 -6.01 -22.18
N GLU A 112 -11.85 -7.27 -22.35
CA GLU A 112 -11.00 -8.36 -22.88
C GLU A 112 -11.17 -8.58 -24.39
N SER A 113 -12.09 -7.86 -25.04
CA SER A 113 -12.30 -7.89 -26.49
C SER A 113 -11.36 -6.91 -27.21
N SER A 114 -10.06 -7.19 -27.20
CA SER A 114 -9.04 -6.48 -28.01
C SER A 114 -8.14 -7.47 -28.73
#